data_AF-A0A0T6B9D3-F1
#
_entry.id   AF-A0A0T6B9D3-F1
#
_cell.length_a   1.000
_cell.length_b   1.000
_cell.length_c   1.000
_cell.angle_alpha   90.00
_cell.angle_beta   90.00
_cell.angle_gamma   90.00
#
_symmetry.space_group_name_H-M   'P 1'
#
loop_
_entity.id
_entity.type
_entity.pdbx_description
1 polymer ?
#
loop_
_entity_poly.entity_id
_entity_poly.type
_entity_poly.pdbx_seq_one_letter_code
_entity_poly.pdbx_strand_id
1 'polypeptide(L)'
;MESLIVVSEKAANIARICRQDRHLFELLVQEKSQSEANPRFVQDFKTLADVLIQETIKHDVGRKFPALVNNINGEESNTFSNCLGETIEVKVLNSEEETSSLLEKVLNGDRHAAELLAEAVHTDVNLAVVNTRKDIPDDPVVNEDLSIWIDPIDSTSEYINGIEKKETNGIYLSGLRCVTVLVGVYDKSTGKPVLGVINQPFYENVEGKWRGKCYWGA
;
A
#
# COMPACT_ATOMS: atom_id res chain seq x y z
N MET A 1 9.97 14.95 -0.49
CA MET A 1 10.22 14.09 0.67
C MET A 1 8.99 14.03 1.57
N GLU A 2 8.52 15.15 2.14
CA GLU A 2 7.36 15.15 3.07
C GLU A 2 6.14 14.41 2.52
N SER A 3 5.80 14.67 1.25
CA SER A 3 4.67 14.02 0.58
C SER A 3 4.83 12.49 0.51
N LEU A 4 6.05 11.99 0.29
CA LEU A 4 6.33 10.55 0.23
C LEU A 4 6.26 9.90 1.63
N ILE A 5 6.70 10.62 2.66
CA ILE A 5 6.56 10.18 4.06
C ILE A 5 5.08 10.05 4.42
N VAL A 6 4.28 11.08 4.12
CA VAL A 6 2.84 11.09 4.43
C VAL A 6 2.10 9.98 3.68
N VAL A 7 2.34 9.84 2.38
CA VAL A 7 1.63 8.84 1.57
C VAL A 7 2.08 7.42 1.88
N SER A 8 3.35 7.20 2.25
CA SER A 8 3.80 5.87 2.68
C SER A 8 3.19 5.47 4.02
N GLU A 9 2.91 6.42 4.92
CA GLU A 9 2.19 6.12 6.17
C GLU A 9 0.70 5.83 5.90
N LYS A 10 0.09 6.51 4.93
CA LYS A 10 -1.27 6.20 4.46
C LYS A 10 -1.34 4.79 3.87
N ALA A 11 -0.37 4.41 3.04
CA ALA A 11 -0.17 3.03 2.57
C ALA A 11 -0.02 2.03 3.72
N ALA A 12 0.80 2.36 4.72
CA ALA A 12 0.98 1.53 5.91
C ALA A 12 -0.32 1.39 6.74
N ASN A 13 -1.16 2.42 6.81
CA ASN A 13 -2.48 2.35 7.44
C ASN A 13 -3.39 1.36 6.72
N ILE A 14 -3.44 1.39 5.39
CA ILE A 14 -4.22 0.44 4.59
C ILE A 14 -3.74 -0.99 4.87
N ALA A 15 -2.43 -1.23 4.82
CA ALA A 15 -1.85 -2.54 5.12
C ALA A 15 -2.22 -3.04 6.54
N ARG A 16 -2.24 -2.15 7.53
CA ARG A 16 -2.67 -2.47 8.91
C ARG A 16 -4.16 -2.79 8.99
N ILE A 17 -5.01 -1.97 8.37
CA ILE A 17 -6.48 -2.16 8.38
C ILE A 17 -6.85 -3.52 7.80
N CYS A 18 -6.27 -3.90 6.66
CA CYS A 18 -6.47 -5.22 6.04
C CYS A 18 -6.11 -6.40 6.95
N ARG A 19 -5.28 -6.20 7.99
CA ARG A 19 -4.91 -7.23 8.97
C ARG A 19 -5.62 -7.12 10.31
N GLN A 20 -6.09 -5.93 10.67
CA GLN A 20 -6.70 -5.67 11.99
C GLN A 20 -8.21 -5.77 11.95
N ASP A 21 -8.83 -5.43 10.83
CA ASP A 21 -10.25 -5.70 10.61
C ASP A 21 -10.47 -7.19 10.36
N ARG A 22 -11.45 -7.77 11.05
CA ARG A 22 -11.70 -9.21 10.99
C ARG A 22 -12.15 -9.65 9.60
N HIS A 23 -13.03 -8.88 8.97
CA HIS A 23 -13.62 -9.22 7.69
C HIS A 23 -12.57 -9.12 6.57
N LEU A 24 -11.81 -8.03 6.54
CA LEU A 24 -10.70 -7.87 5.60
C LEU A 24 -9.60 -8.90 5.82
N PHE A 25 -9.30 -9.25 7.07
CA PHE A 25 -8.30 -10.27 7.36
C PHE A 25 -8.73 -11.65 6.86
N GLU A 26 -10.00 -12.03 7.04
CA GLU A 26 -10.55 -13.27 6.50
C GLU A 26 -10.40 -13.32 4.97
N LEU A 27 -10.68 -12.23 4.26
CA LEU A 27 -10.44 -12.11 2.81
C LEU A 27 -8.94 -12.20 2.44
N LEU A 28 -8.06 -11.61 3.24
CA LEU A 28 -6.61 -11.61 3.03
C LEU A 28 -5.99 -13.01 3.17
N VAL A 29 -6.39 -13.78 4.18
CA VAL A 29 -5.77 -15.09 4.48
C VAL A 29 -6.55 -16.27 3.92
N GLN A 30 -7.68 -16.04 3.25
CA GLN A 30 -8.42 -17.11 2.61
C GLN A 30 -7.47 -17.92 1.71
N GLU A 31 -7.44 -19.23 1.94
CA GLU A 31 -6.75 -20.19 1.09
C GLU A 31 -7.75 -20.83 0.13
N LYS A 32 -7.25 -21.40 -0.97
CA LYS A 32 -8.07 -22.16 -1.92
C LYS A 32 -8.76 -23.33 -1.19
N SER A 33 -10.03 -23.18 -0.80
CA SER A 33 -10.84 -24.37 -0.52
C SER A 33 -11.24 -24.97 -1.87
N GLN A 34 -10.92 -26.24 -2.10
CA GLN A 34 -11.22 -26.94 -3.37
C GLN A 34 -12.74 -27.06 -3.65
N SER A 35 -13.59 -26.66 -2.69
CA SER A 35 -15.04 -26.70 -2.77
C SER A 35 -15.70 -25.36 -3.10
N GLU A 36 -14.96 -24.24 -3.12
CA GLU A 36 -15.54 -22.93 -3.44
C GLU A 36 -15.61 -22.70 -4.95
N ALA A 37 -16.77 -22.24 -5.42
CA ALA A 37 -17.07 -22.04 -6.83
C ALA A 37 -16.22 -20.95 -7.52
N ASN A 38 -15.42 -20.17 -6.78
CA ASN A 38 -14.66 -19.03 -7.31
C ASN A 38 -13.21 -18.93 -6.78
N PRO A 39 -12.30 -19.83 -7.22
CA PRO A 39 -10.89 -19.78 -6.84
C PRO A 39 -10.12 -18.54 -7.34
N ARG A 40 -10.72 -17.70 -8.21
CA ARG A 40 -10.16 -16.42 -8.69
C ARG A 40 -10.18 -15.35 -7.59
N PHE A 41 -11.32 -15.21 -6.90
CA PHE A 41 -11.58 -14.15 -5.94
C PHE A 41 -10.60 -14.09 -4.75
N VAL A 42 -10.17 -15.27 -4.28
CA VAL A 42 -9.21 -15.41 -3.18
C VAL A 42 -7.79 -14.96 -3.57
N GLN A 43 -7.42 -15.14 -4.85
CA GLN A 43 -6.18 -14.61 -5.39
C GLN A 43 -6.30 -13.10 -5.64
N ASP A 44 -7.51 -12.63 -5.98
CA ASP A 44 -7.80 -11.24 -6.28
C ASP A 44 -7.69 -10.31 -5.06
N PHE A 45 -8.04 -10.72 -3.82
CA PHE A 45 -7.95 -9.81 -2.66
C PHE A 45 -6.51 -9.50 -2.22
N LYS A 46 -5.61 -10.50 -2.26
CA LYS A 46 -4.18 -10.29 -1.97
C LYS A 46 -3.61 -9.24 -2.93
N THR A 47 -3.84 -9.47 -4.23
CA THR A 47 -3.49 -8.53 -5.30
C THR A 47 -4.21 -7.19 -5.15
N LEU A 48 -5.44 -7.15 -4.62
CA LEU A 48 -6.18 -5.91 -4.40
C LEU A 48 -5.53 -5.03 -3.33
N ALA A 49 -5.02 -5.60 -2.23
CA ALA A 49 -4.33 -4.81 -1.20
C ALA A 49 -3.07 -4.13 -1.78
N ASP A 50 -2.25 -4.90 -2.51
CA ASP A 50 -1.07 -4.40 -3.20
C ASP A 50 -1.42 -3.30 -4.22
N VAL A 51 -2.39 -3.57 -5.11
CA VAL A 51 -2.86 -2.58 -6.10
C VAL A 51 -3.40 -1.33 -5.42
N LEU A 52 -4.23 -1.46 -4.39
CA LEU A 52 -4.87 -0.32 -3.76
C LEU A 52 -3.84 0.59 -3.08
N ILE A 53 -2.82 0.01 -2.44
CA ILE A 53 -1.70 0.77 -1.87
C ILE A 53 -0.95 1.50 -2.98
N GLN A 54 -0.60 0.81 -4.07
CA GLN A 54 0.10 1.42 -5.20
C GLN A 54 -0.71 2.57 -5.81
N GLU A 55 -2.01 2.36 -6.06
CA GLU A 55 -2.89 3.36 -6.65
C GLU A 55 -3.16 4.53 -5.69
N THR A 56 -3.15 4.31 -4.38
CA THR A 56 -3.20 5.39 -3.38
C THR A 56 -1.97 6.28 -3.47
N ILE A 57 -0.78 5.68 -3.59
CA ILE A 57 0.47 6.43 -3.73
C ILE A 57 0.47 7.21 -5.05
N LYS A 58 0.10 6.56 -6.16
CA LYS A 58 -0.01 7.21 -7.47
C LYS A 58 -0.98 8.39 -7.44
N HIS A 59 -2.16 8.21 -6.87
CA HIS A 59 -3.19 9.24 -6.78
C HIS A 59 -2.71 10.46 -5.99
N ASP A 60 -2.25 10.27 -4.75
CA ASP A 60 -1.92 11.38 -3.86
C ASP A 60 -0.66 12.14 -4.32
N VAL A 61 0.35 11.41 -4.80
CA VAL A 61 1.57 12.01 -5.37
C VAL A 61 1.25 12.71 -6.69
N GLY A 62 0.48 12.07 -7.58
CA GLY A 62 0.09 12.63 -8.87
C GLY A 62 -0.74 13.91 -8.74
N ARG A 63 -1.64 13.97 -7.76
CA ARG A 63 -2.43 15.17 -7.44
C ARG A 63 -1.55 16.34 -6.99
N LYS A 64 -0.51 16.06 -6.18
CA LYS A 64 0.39 17.09 -5.65
C LYS A 64 1.48 17.49 -6.64
N PHE A 65 1.91 16.58 -7.50
CA PHE A 65 2.98 16.78 -8.48
C PHE A 65 2.54 16.33 -9.88
N PRO A 66 1.74 17.14 -10.60
CA PRO A 66 1.21 16.78 -11.92
C PRO A 66 2.28 16.37 -12.95
N ALA A 67 3.48 16.95 -12.86
CA ALA A 67 4.62 16.61 -13.74
C ALA A 67 5.09 15.14 -13.61
N LEU A 68 4.76 14.48 -12.50
CA LEU A 68 5.17 13.10 -12.24
C LEU A 68 4.11 12.06 -12.60
N VAL A 69 2.87 12.44 -12.90
CA VAL A 69 1.73 11.50 -13.06
C VAL A 69 2.04 10.33 -14.01
N ASN A 70 2.69 10.62 -15.13
CA ASN A 70 3.04 9.60 -16.14
C ASN A 70 4.32 8.81 -15.83
N ASN A 71 4.99 9.12 -14.72
CA ASN A 71 6.29 8.59 -14.31
C ASN A 71 6.23 7.88 -12.95
N ILE A 72 5.03 7.57 -12.43
CA ILE A 72 4.85 6.79 -11.20
C ILE A 72 4.57 5.34 -11.57
N ASN A 73 5.55 4.48 -11.35
CA ASN A 73 5.52 3.07 -11.68
C ASN A 73 5.51 2.23 -10.39
N GLY A 74 5.16 0.95 -10.52
CA GLY A 74 5.31 -0.03 -9.46
C GLY A 74 5.12 -1.45 -9.97
N GLU A 75 5.19 -2.41 -9.07
CA GLU A 75 5.11 -3.85 -9.38
C GLU A 75 3.74 -4.24 -9.96
N GLU A 76 2.66 -3.63 -9.49
CA GLU A 76 1.32 -4.15 -9.71
C GLU A 76 0.62 -3.59 -10.95
N SER A 77 -0.15 -4.45 -11.61
CA SER A 77 -1.15 -4.04 -12.59
C SER A 77 -2.45 -3.67 -11.89
N ASN A 78 -3.02 -2.51 -12.21
CA ASN A 78 -4.27 -2.05 -11.59
C ASN A 78 -5.54 -2.64 -12.21
N THR A 79 -5.42 -3.65 -13.07
CA THR A 79 -6.53 -4.20 -13.84
C THR A 79 -6.98 -5.56 -13.30
N PHE A 80 -8.26 -5.66 -12.95
CA PHE A 80 -8.94 -6.86 -12.46
C PHE A 80 -9.98 -7.36 -13.46
N SER A 81 -10.38 -8.62 -13.33
CA SER A 81 -11.52 -9.18 -14.08
C SER A 81 -12.50 -9.82 -13.11
N ASN A 82 -13.74 -9.36 -13.07
CA ASN A 82 -14.75 -9.91 -12.16
C ASN A 82 -15.35 -11.23 -12.69
N CYS A 83 -16.24 -11.85 -11.90
CA CYS A 83 -16.91 -13.11 -12.26
C CYS A 83 -17.81 -13.01 -13.51
N LEU A 84 -18.17 -11.79 -13.93
CA LEU A 84 -18.96 -11.53 -15.13
C LEU A 84 -18.08 -11.35 -16.38
N GLY A 85 -16.75 -11.40 -16.23
CA GLY A 85 -15.79 -11.18 -17.31
C GLY A 85 -15.56 -9.70 -17.63
N GLU A 86 -16.06 -8.79 -16.80
CA GLU A 86 -15.81 -7.36 -16.95
C GLU A 86 -14.40 -7.03 -16.46
N THR A 87 -13.68 -6.25 -17.26
CA THR A 87 -12.38 -5.69 -16.89
C THR A 87 -12.59 -4.42 -16.08
N ILE A 88 -12.05 -4.38 -14.86
CA ILE A 88 -12.17 -3.25 -13.94
C ILE A 88 -10.78 -2.69 -13.68
N GLU A 89 -10.60 -1.41 -13.97
CA GLU A 89 -9.39 -0.68 -13.61
C GLU A 89 -9.57 -0.06 -12.22
N VAL A 90 -8.80 -0.54 -11.24
CA VAL A 90 -8.79 -0.02 -9.87
C VAL A 90 -7.99 1.27 -9.82
N LYS A 91 -8.59 2.30 -9.22
CA LYS A 91 -7.97 3.60 -8.96
C LYS A 91 -8.68 4.28 -7.80
N VAL A 92 -7.99 5.17 -7.11
CA VAL A 92 -8.64 6.08 -6.15
C VAL A 92 -9.38 7.18 -6.93
N LEU A 93 -10.67 7.35 -6.63
CA LEU A 93 -11.55 8.34 -7.27
C LEU A 93 -11.67 9.60 -6.42
N ASN A 94 -12.47 10.58 -6.88
CA ASN A 94 -12.50 11.91 -6.26
C ASN A 94 -13.20 11.90 -4.89
N SER A 95 -14.15 10.99 -4.66
CA SER A 95 -14.86 10.85 -3.39
C SER A 95 -14.77 9.42 -2.84
N GLU A 96 -14.99 9.30 -1.53
CA GLU A 96 -15.04 8.02 -0.83
C GLU A 96 -16.14 7.12 -1.40
N GLU A 97 -17.31 7.68 -1.70
CA GLU A 97 -18.45 6.94 -2.25
C GLU A 97 -18.16 6.40 -3.65
N GLU A 98 -17.48 7.19 -4.50
CA GLU A 98 -17.05 6.75 -5.82
C GLU A 98 -16.05 5.60 -5.72
N THR A 99 -15.02 5.73 -4.87
CA THR A 99 -14.03 4.67 -4.65
C THR A 99 -14.68 3.41 -4.08
N SER A 100 -15.57 3.54 -3.10
CA SER A 100 -16.32 2.42 -2.51
C SER A 100 -17.14 1.68 -3.58
N SER A 101 -17.88 2.42 -4.42
CA SER A 101 -18.67 1.84 -5.51
C SER A 101 -17.82 1.08 -6.54
N LEU A 102 -16.57 1.51 -6.78
CA LEU A 102 -15.62 0.82 -7.64
C LEU A 102 -15.12 -0.47 -6.96
N LEU A 103 -14.69 -0.38 -5.71
CA LEU A 103 -14.17 -1.52 -4.94
C LEU A 103 -15.23 -2.59 -4.71
N GLU A 104 -16.50 -2.22 -4.49
CA GLU A 104 -17.61 -3.17 -4.35
C GLU A 104 -17.75 -4.08 -5.59
N LYS A 105 -17.52 -3.54 -6.80
CA LYS A 105 -17.54 -4.35 -8.03
C LYS A 105 -16.38 -5.33 -8.12
N VAL A 106 -15.20 -4.93 -7.65
CA VAL A 106 -14.01 -5.81 -7.60
C VAL A 106 -14.19 -6.88 -6.53
N LEU A 107 -14.84 -6.52 -5.43
CA LEU A 107 -15.11 -7.37 -4.28
C LEU A 107 -16.42 -8.16 -4.40
N ASN A 108 -16.93 -8.36 -5.63
CA ASN A 108 -18.13 -9.16 -5.92
C ASN A 108 -19.38 -8.78 -5.08
N GLY A 109 -19.58 -7.49 -4.81
CA GLY A 109 -20.71 -6.98 -4.03
C GLY A 109 -20.47 -6.90 -2.52
N ASP A 110 -19.24 -7.15 -2.06
CA ASP A 110 -18.87 -6.95 -0.66
C ASP A 110 -18.72 -5.47 -0.32
N ARG A 111 -19.88 -4.84 -0.08
CA ARG A 111 -19.98 -3.43 0.25
C ARG A 111 -19.24 -3.07 1.54
N HIS A 112 -19.23 -3.96 2.53
CA HIS A 112 -18.59 -3.67 3.81
C HIS A 112 -17.08 -3.54 3.65
N ALA A 113 -16.44 -4.49 2.96
CA ALA A 113 -15.02 -4.41 2.66
C ALA A 113 -14.69 -3.18 1.78
N ALA A 114 -15.54 -2.89 0.81
CA ALA A 114 -15.37 -1.74 -0.08
C ALA A 114 -15.43 -0.39 0.66
N GLU A 115 -16.37 -0.21 1.59
CA GLU A 115 -16.48 0.99 2.43
C GLU A 115 -15.24 1.16 3.34
N LEU A 116 -14.79 0.09 4.02
CA LEU A 116 -13.60 0.15 4.89
C LEU A 116 -12.34 0.54 4.11
N LEU A 117 -12.14 -0.05 2.92
CA LEU A 117 -10.99 0.27 2.08
C LEU A 117 -11.08 1.68 1.50
N ALA A 118 -12.27 2.12 1.09
CA ALA A 118 -12.48 3.48 0.58
C ALA A 118 -12.19 4.53 1.66
N GLU A 119 -12.69 4.35 2.89
CA GLU A 119 -12.39 5.21 4.03
C GLU A 119 -10.87 5.29 4.27
N ALA A 120 -10.17 4.15 4.23
CA ALA A 120 -8.72 4.08 4.44
C ALA A 120 -7.93 4.86 3.39
N VAL A 121 -8.29 4.77 2.10
CA VAL A 121 -7.59 5.50 1.02
C VAL A 121 -7.98 6.97 0.92
N HIS A 122 -9.05 7.41 1.58
CA HIS A 122 -9.45 8.82 1.64
C HIS A 122 -9.06 9.52 2.95
N THR A 123 -8.70 8.77 3.98
CA THR A 123 -8.24 9.32 5.25
C THR A 123 -6.91 10.07 5.10
N ASP A 124 -6.90 11.35 5.48
CA ASP A 124 -5.70 12.18 5.50
C ASP A 124 -4.74 11.78 6.63
N VAL A 125 -3.44 11.80 6.34
CA VAL A 125 -2.38 11.54 7.33
C VAL A 125 -1.61 12.82 7.62
N ASN A 126 -1.45 13.12 8.91
CA ASN A 126 -0.65 14.25 9.37
C ASN A 126 0.82 13.85 9.60
N LEU A 127 1.76 14.56 8.97
CA LEU A 127 3.20 14.33 9.15
C LEU A 127 3.65 14.35 10.63
N ALA A 128 2.98 15.11 11.48
CA ALA A 128 3.28 15.19 12.91
C ALA A 128 3.17 13.82 13.59
N VAL A 129 2.18 12.99 13.21
CA VAL A 129 1.93 11.69 13.84
C VAL A 129 2.77 10.55 13.24
N VAL A 130 3.42 10.78 12.10
CA VAL A 130 4.30 9.77 11.48
C VAL A 130 5.55 9.57 12.34
N ASN A 131 5.80 8.32 12.72
CA ASN A 131 7.00 7.92 13.46
C ASN A 131 8.23 7.90 12.53
N THR A 132 8.87 9.06 12.40
CA THR A 132 10.06 9.26 11.57
C THR A 132 10.94 10.38 12.13
N ARG A 133 12.18 10.47 11.65
CA ARG A 133 13.07 11.60 11.92
C ARG A 133 12.48 12.88 11.28
N LYS A 134 12.54 14.00 11.98
CA LYS A 134 11.83 15.25 11.62
C LYS A 134 12.70 16.28 10.89
N ASP A 135 13.99 16.01 10.77
CA ASP A 135 14.99 16.83 10.09
C ASP A 135 14.97 16.60 8.56
N ILE A 136 13.80 16.83 7.96
CA ILE A 136 13.53 16.59 6.55
C ILE A 136 14.25 17.67 5.71
N PRO A 137 15.07 17.29 4.71
CA PRO A 137 15.80 18.25 3.87
C PRO A 137 14.85 18.96 2.90
N ASP A 138 15.35 20.05 2.31
CA ASP A 138 14.70 20.67 1.16
C ASP A 138 14.63 19.68 0.00
N ASP A 139 13.48 19.67 -0.68
CA ASP A 139 13.23 18.75 -1.78
C ASP A 139 13.98 19.15 -3.06
N PRO A 140 14.44 18.17 -3.87
CA PRO A 140 14.94 18.47 -5.20
C PRO A 140 13.84 19.10 -6.06
N VAL A 141 14.23 19.86 -7.07
CA VAL A 141 13.30 20.45 -8.03
C VAL A 141 12.57 19.32 -8.76
N VAL A 142 11.26 19.22 -8.53
CA VAL A 142 10.41 18.24 -9.21
C VAL A 142 10.29 18.61 -10.68
N ASN A 143 10.66 17.70 -11.56
CA ASN A 143 10.59 17.84 -13.01
C ASN A 143 10.21 16.50 -13.66
N GLU A 144 10.03 16.52 -14.97
CA GLU A 144 9.61 15.34 -15.74
C GLU A 144 10.70 14.27 -15.87
N ASP A 145 11.95 14.54 -15.54
CA ASP A 145 13.05 13.57 -15.57
C ASP A 145 13.09 12.68 -14.32
N LEU A 146 12.34 13.03 -13.27
CA LEU A 146 12.16 12.17 -12.11
C LEU A 146 11.09 11.11 -12.37
N SER A 147 11.36 9.89 -11.91
CA SER A 147 10.43 8.77 -11.87
C SER A 147 10.33 8.18 -10.48
N ILE A 148 9.20 7.55 -10.19
CA ILE A 148 8.93 6.85 -8.95
C ILE A 148 8.77 5.36 -9.25
N TRP A 149 9.29 4.52 -8.36
CA TRP A 149 9.07 3.08 -8.34
C TRP A 149 8.49 2.68 -6.97
N ILE A 150 7.40 1.92 -6.99
CA ILE A 150 6.64 1.52 -5.80
C ILE A 150 6.67 0.00 -5.67
N ASP A 151 7.06 -0.47 -4.49
CA ASP A 151 6.77 -1.81 -4.00
C ASP A 151 5.72 -1.67 -2.87
N PRO A 152 4.44 -2.01 -3.14
CA PRO A 152 3.36 -1.69 -2.23
C PRO A 152 3.39 -2.50 -0.93
N ILE A 153 3.74 -3.79 -0.99
CA ILE A 153 3.93 -4.67 0.16
C ILE A 153 5.08 -5.66 -0.12
N ASP A 154 6.31 -5.21 0.13
CA ASP A 154 7.47 -6.09 0.09
C ASP A 154 7.31 -7.16 1.17
N SER A 155 7.72 -8.39 0.84
CA SER A 155 7.52 -9.58 1.67
C SER A 155 6.04 -10.00 1.83
N THR A 156 5.29 -10.03 0.73
CA THR A 156 3.85 -10.44 0.70
C THR A 156 3.58 -11.77 1.42
N SER A 157 4.51 -12.74 1.35
CA SER A 157 4.37 -14.01 2.07
C SER A 157 4.37 -13.81 3.59
N GLU A 158 5.21 -12.93 4.10
CA GLU A 158 5.25 -12.58 5.52
C GLU A 158 4.03 -11.74 5.91
N TYR A 159 3.59 -10.87 5.01
CA TYR A 159 2.37 -10.09 5.18
C TYR A 159 1.13 -10.97 5.32
N ILE A 160 1.01 -12.07 4.56
CA ILE A 160 -0.13 -13.00 4.64
C ILE A 160 -0.01 -13.87 5.90
N ASN A 161 1.14 -14.54 6.10
CA ASN A 161 1.31 -15.53 7.17
C ASN A 161 1.35 -14.89 8.56
N GLY A 162 2.05 -13.77 8.72
CA GLY A 162 2.20 -13.06 9.98
C GLY A 162 2.87 -13.84 11.12
N ILE A 163 3.66 -14.88 10.79
CA ILE A 163 4.32 -15.73 11.80
C ILE A 163 5.68 -15.14 12.16
N GLU A 164 5.77 -14.51 13.33
CA GLU A 164 7.00 -13.90 13.84
C GLU A 164 8.06 -14.95 14.19
N LYS A 165 9.25 -14.84 13.62
CA LYS A 165 10.47 -15.54 14.07
C LYS A 165 11.58 -14.54 14.27
N LYS A 166 12.12 -14.50 15.48
CA LYS A 166 13.18 -13.58 15.87
C LYS A 166 14.53 -14.30 15.92
N GLU A 167 15.56 -13.66 15.39
CA GLU A 167 16.96 -14.06 15.59
C GLU A 167 17.58 -13.30 16.77
N THR A 168 18.76 -13.75 17.18
CA THR A 168 19.58 -13.03 18.16
C THR A 168 19.91 -11.63 17.62
N ASN A 169 20.17 -10.65 18.48
CA ASN A 169 20.60 -9.28 18.09
C ASN A 169 19.55 -8.37 17.44
N GLY A 170 18.25 -8.67 17.58
CA GLY A 170 17.18 -7.73 17.22
C GLY A 170 16.77 -7.75 15.74
N ILE A 171 17.22 -8.75 15.00
CA ILE A 171 16.82 -9.01 13.61
C ILE A 171 15.63 -9.98 13.61
N TYR A 172 14.61 -9.68 12.81
CA TYR A 172 13.46 -10.55 12.59
C TYR A 172 13.69 -11.33 11.29
N LEU A 173 13.53 -12.66 11.35
CA LEU A 173 13.72 -13.58 10.22
C LEU A 173 12.44 -13.81 9.42
N SER A 174 11.29 -13.67 10.08
CA SER A 174 9.97 -13.79 9.48
C SER A 174 8.95 -13.04 10.34
N GLY A 175 7.76 -12.80 9.79
CA GLY A 175 6.65 -12.12 10.43
C GLY A 175 6.36 -10.75 9.83
N LEU A 176 5.35 -10.08 10.38
CA LEU A 176 4.87 -8.80 9.88
C LEU A 176 5.94 -7.71 9.95
N ARG A 177 6.91 -7.85 10.86
CA ARG A 177 8.07 -6.95 10.93
C ARG A 177 8.97 -7.01 9.70
N CYS A 178 8.90 -8.03 8.88
CA CYS A 178 9.65 -8.10 7.63
C CYS A 178 8.98 -7.30 6.50
N VAL A 179 7.72 -6.89 6.67
CA VAL A 179 6.92 -6.21 5.65
C VAL A 179 7.30 -4.73 5.57
N THR A 180 7.50 -4.24 4.35
CA THR A 180 7.75 -2.82 4.09
C THR A 180 6.96 -2.30 2.89
N VAL A 181 6.65 -1.01 2.91
CA VAL A 181 6.22 -0.24 1.74
C VAL A 181 7.44 0.52 1.25
N LEU A 182 7.84 0.31 -0.01
CA LEU A 182 9.02 0.94 -0.59
C LEU A 182 8.59 1.95 -1.65
N VAL A 183 9.07 3.19 -1.52
CA VAL A 183 8.86 4.24 -2.52
C VAL A 183 10.21 4.85 -2.86
N GLY A 184 10.73 4.51 -4.04
CA GLY A 184 11.98 5.03 -4.56
C GLY A 184 11.76 6.10 -5.62
N VAL A 185 12.56 7.16 -5.60
CA VAL A 185 12.61 8.16 -6.68
C VAL A 185 13.97 8.06 -7.36
N TYR A 186 13.98 8.05 -8.69
CA TYR A 186 15.20 7.98 -9.48
C TYR A 186 15.15 8.95 -10.65
N ASP A 187 16.32 9.35 -11.12
CA ASP A 187 16.49 10.17 -12.32
C ASP A 187 16.46 9.26 -13.55
N LYS A 188 15.51 9.48 -14.47
CA LYS A 188 15.33 8.65 -15.67
C LYS A 188 16.52 8.69 -16.61
N SER A 189 17.17 9.84 -16.73
CA SER A 189 18.27 10.05 -17.67
C SER A 189 19.53 9.29 -17.25
N THR A 190 19.77 9.18 -15.94
CA THR A 190 20.98 8.58 -15.37
C THR A 190 20.74 7.21 -14.74
N GLY A 191 19.49 6.86 -14.43
CA GLY A 191 19.09 5.67 -13.69
C GLY A 191 19.48 5.70 -12.20
N LYS A 192 19.96 6.83 -11.68
CA LYS A 192 20.44 6.93 -10.29
C LYS A 192 19.30 7.20 -9.31
N PRO A 193 19.31 6.56 -8.12
CA PRO A 193 18.37 6.91 -7.06
C PRO A 193 18.63 8.33 -6.57
N VAL A 194 17.55 9.06 -6.27
CA VAL A 194 17.57 10.45 -5.81
C VAL A 194 16.96 10.57 -4.41
N LEU A 195 15.86 9.87 -4.15
CA LEU A 195 15.19 9.87 -2.84
C LEU A 195 14.63 8.47 -2.56
N GLY A 196 14.42 8.14 -1.29
CA GLY A 196 13.76 6.89 -0.92
C GLY A 196 13.02 7.01 0.39
N VAL A 197 11.88 6.33 0.47
CA VAL A 197 11.12 6.10 1.70
C VAL A 197 10.93 4.61 1.90
N ILE A 198 11.23 4.15 3.11
CA ILE A 198 10.93 2.79 3.58
C ILE A 198 9.98 2.95 4.76
N ASN A 199 8.73 2.53 4.60
CA ASN A 199 7.78 2.50 5.71
C ASN A 199 7.56 1.07 6.15
N GLN A 200 7.82 0.78 7.41
CA GLN A 200 7.57 -0.52 8.03
C GLN A 200 6.24 -0.45 8.78
N PRO A 201 5.13 -1.00 8.24
CA PRO A 201 3.80 -0.81 8.84
C PRO A 201 3.67 -1.46 10.21
N PHE A 202 4.43 -2.54 10.44
CA PHE A 202 4.34 -3.39 11.62
C PHE A 202 5.67 -3.37 12.40
N TYR A 203 6.07 -2.21 12.92
CA TYR A 203 7.33 -2.08 13.67
C TYR A 203 7.20 -2.52 15.13
N GLU A 204 6.24 -1.93 15.83
CA GLU A 204 5.98 -2.19 17.25
C GLU A 204 4.53 -2.65 17.43
N ASN A 205 4.30 -3.68 18.26
CA ASN A 205 2.96 -4.10 18.65
C ASN A 205 2.77 -3.83 20.13
N VAL A 206 1.77 -3.02 20.47
CA VAL A 206 1.37 -2.74 21.85
C VAL A 206 -0.10 -3.11 21.99
N GLU A 207 -0.39 -4.11 22.83
CA GLU A 207 -1.74 -4.58 23.13
C GLU A 207 -2.56 -4.93 21.86
N GLY A 208 -1.91 -5.57 20.88
CA GLY A 208 -2.55 -5.95 19.61
C GLY A 208 -2.63 -4.82 18.58
N LYS A 209 -2.22 -3.59 18.93
CA LYS A 209 -2.17 -2.46 17.99
C LYS A 209 -0.78 -2.28 17.43
N TRP A 210 -0.68 -2.32 16.11
CA TRP A 210 0.57 -2.10 15.40
C TRP A 210 0.84 -0.62 15.18
N ARG A 211 2.09 -0.22 15.41
CA ARG A 211 2.63 1.10 15.08
C ARG A 211 3.72 0.94 14.05
N GLY A 212 3.70 1.82 13.06
CA GLY A 212 4.69 1.86 12.00
C GLY A 212 5.97 2.60 12.38
N LYS A 213 6.96 2.51 11.50
CA LYS A 213 8.14 3.36 11.51
C LYS A 213 8.57 3.66 10.08
N CYS A 214 8.76 4.94 9.79
CA CYS A 214 9.13 5.42 8.49
C CYS A 214 10.59 5.91 8.49
N TYR A 215 11.35 5.44 7.52
CA TYR A 215 12.73 5.83 7.24
C TYR A 215 12.78 6.52 5.88
N TRP A 216 13.69 7.46 5.71
CA TRP A 216 13.86 8.16 4.46
C TRP A 216 15.31 8.61 4.24
N GLY A 217 15.68 8.79 2.98
CA GLY A 217 17.00 9.26 2.54
C GLY A 217 16.93 10.03 1.23
N ALA A 218 17.89 10.92 1.02
CA ALA A 218 18.08 11.78 -0.15
C ALA A 218 19.58 11.85 -0.47
#